data_AF-A0A927GRW4-F1
#
_entry.id   AF-A0A927GRW4-F1
#
_cell.length_a   1.000
_cell.length_b   1.000
_cell.length_c   1.000
_cell.angle_alpha   90.00
_cell.angle_beta   90.00
_cell.angle_gamma   90.00
#
_symmetry.space_group_name_H-M   'P 1'
#
loop_
_entity.id
_entity.type
_entity.pdbx_description
1 polymer ?
#
loop_
_entity_poly.entity_id
_entity_poly.type
_entity_poly.pdbx_seq_one_letter_code
_entity_poly.pdbx_strand_id
1 'polypeptide(L)'
;MRRRGSTLLGSLMLVLVAGCAEETRTDTIFQAAGESWEATVYGAVVAEDKLDYFSIEYTYLGEPDDLERFDRIVFAQGTSLGTQVVNLYDPTYKKRRIEEGRYDVANEDENGILVEDIRNKELPTFVIDYRLQESGEMNTLDYIEMGDVSLQLVWEAEGERYEDTIRGQ
;
A
#
# COMPACT_ATOMS: atom_id res chain seq x y z
N MET A 1 8.93 58.81 -34.74
CA MET A 1 10.14 59.06 -33.92
C MET A 1 9.83 58.62 -32.48
N ARG A 2 10.69 57.78 -31.88
CA ARG A 2 11.03 57.61 -30.43
C ARG A 2 10.05 58.22 -29.39
N ARG A 3 9.68 57.60 -28.27
CA ARG A 3 10.29 56.53 -27.44
C ARG A 3 9.31 56.17 -26.30
N ARG A 4 9.23 54.87 -25.99
CA ARG A 4 9.32 54.20 -24.68
C ARG A 4 8.75 54.86 -23.41
N GLY A 5 7.93 54.09 -22.70
CA GLY A 5 7.62 54.25 -21.27
C GLY A 5 6.89 53.01 -20.73
N SER A 6 7.59 51.87 -20.70
CA SER A 6 7.16 50.67 -20.00
C SER A 6 7.54 50.82 -18.53
N THR A 7 6.59 50.64 -17.62
CA THR A 7 6.88 50.43 -16.21
C THR A 7 5.99 49.30 -15.74
N LEU A 8 6.62 48.13 -15.60
CA LEU A 8 6.06 46.97 -14.95
C LEU A 8 5.70 47.34 -13.50
N LEU A 9 4.42 47.34 -13.16
CA LEU A 9 3.99 47.04 -11.79
C LEU A 9 3.65 45.55 -11.76
N GLY A 10 4.64 44.74 -11.41
CA GLY A 10 4.41 43.38 -10.95
C GLY A 10 3.69 43.43 -9.61
N SER A 11 2.37 43.26 -9.62
CA SER A 11 1.64 42.85 -8.42
C SER A 11 1.79 41.35 -8.30
N LEU A 12 2.76 40.96 -7.47
CA LEU A 12 2.88 39.65 -6.87
C LEU A 12 1.62 39.40 -6.04
N MET A 13 0.62 38.75 -6.63
CA MET A 13 -0.49 38.20 -5.87
C MET A 13 -0.13 36.74 -5.55
N LEU A 14 0.26 36.50 -4.30
CA LEU A 14 0.34 35.16 -3.72
C LEU A 14 -0.99 34.45 -3.95
N VAL A 15 -1.00 33.46 -4.83
CA VAL A 15 -2.00 32.39 -4.74
C VAL A 15 -1.35 31.31 -3.92
N LEU A 16 -1.71 31.27 -2.63
CA LEU A 16 -1.57 30.12 -1.77
C LEU A 16 -2.38 28.98 -2.42
N VAL A 17 -1.73 28.20 -3.29
CA VAL A 17 -2.22 26.86 -3.57
C VAL A 17 -1.93 26.09 -2.30
N ALA A 18 -2.99 25.75 -1.60
CA ALA A 18 -2.98 24.93 -0.41
C ALA A 18 -2.03 23.75 -0.62
N GLY A 19 -0.97 23.69 0.19
CA GLY A 19 -0.29 22.43 0.43
C GLY A 19 -1.33 21.51 1.05
N CYS A 20 -1.93 20.63 0.26
CA CYS A 20 -2.33 19.34 0.80
C CYS A 20 -1.04 18.74 1.34
N ALA A 21 -0.92 18.67 2.66
CA ALA A 21 0.23 18.11 3.30
C ALA A 21 0.47 16.72 2.70
N GLU A 22 1.59 16.56 1.99
CA GLU A 22 2.26 15.27 1.93
C GLU A 22 2.65 14.95 3.37
N GLU A 23 1.73 14.33 4.10
CA GLU A 23 1.99 13.87 5.45
C GLU A 23 3.15 12.87 5.34
N THR A 24 4.24 13.23 6.01
CA THR A 24 5.61 12.81 5.72
C THR A 24 5.80 11.31 5.95
N ARG A 25 5.74 10.51 4.87
CA ARG A 25 6.25 9.13 4.80
C ARG A 25 7.79 9.10 4.83
N THR A 26 8.40 9.70 5.85
CA THR A 26 9.85 9.96 5.85
C THR A 26 10.63 9.18 6.89
N ASP A 27 9.97 8.54 7.86
CA ASP A 27 10.65 7.75 8.89
C ASP A 27 10.43 6.26 8.62
N THR A 28 11.37 5.64 7.91
CA THR A 28 11.36 4.21 7.63
C THR A 28 11.86 3.45 8.86
N ILE A 29 10.99 2.64 9.45
CA ILE A 29 11.33 1.82 10.62
C ILE A 29 11.72 0.39 10.26
N PHE A 30 11.33 -0.05 9.06
CA PHE A 30 11.63 -1.37 8.53
C PHE A 30 11.71 -1.31 7.01
N GLN A 31 12.73 -1.96 6.45
CA GLN A 31 12.82 -2.21 5.02
C GLN A 31 13.47 -3.58 4.79
N ALA A 32 12.83 -4.41 3.99
CA ALA A 32 13.36 -5.72 3.61
C ALA A 32 12.80 -6.17 2.26
N ALA A 33 13.53 -7.06 1.60
CA ALA A 33 13.15 -7.64 0.32
C ALA A 33 13.03 -9.16 0.43
N GLY A 34 12.05 -9.70 -0.30
CA GLY A 34 11.90 -11.10 -0.64
C GLY A 34 12.49 -11.38 -2.03
N GLU A 35 11.95 -12.39 -2.71
CA GLU A 35 12.41 -12.76 -4.06
C GLU A 35 11.85 -11.85 -5.16
N SER A 36 10.58 -11.43 -5.03
CA SER A 36 9.84 -10.68 -6.05
C SER A 36 9.32 -9.33 -5.54
N TRP A 37 9.39 -9.10 -4.22
CA TRP A 37 8.84 -7.91 -3.59
C TRP A 37 9.80 -7.30 -2.58
N GLU A 38 9.78 -5.98 -2.49
CA GLU A 38 10.33 -5.20 -1.38
C GLU A 38 9.19 -4.61 -0.56
N ALA A 39 9.39 -4.51 0.75
CA ALA A 39 8.48 -3.82 1.66
C ALA A 39 9.21 -2.77 2.48
N THR A 40 8.60 -1.59 2.56
CA THR A 40 9.03 -0.46 3.40
C THR A 40 7.90 -0.11 4.35
N VAL A 41 8.15 -0.14 5.67
CA VAL A 41 7.20 0.30 6.69
C VAL A 41 7.59 1.68 7.17
N TYR A 42 6.62 2.60 7.16
CA TYR A 42 6.80 3.93 7.71
C TYR A 42 6.29 4.00 9.15
N GLY A 43 7.03 4.67 10.03
CA GLY A 43 6.66 4.89 11.44
C GLY A 43 5.63 6.00 11.64
N ALA A 44 5.21 6.69 10.57
CA ALA A 44 4.16 7.71 10.64
C ALA A 44 2.80 7.04 10.93
N VAL A 45 2.10 7.57 11.93
CA VAL A 45 0.75 7.11 12.32
C VAL A 45 -0.27 8.17 11.95
N VAL A 46 -1.33 7.75 11.26
CA VAL A 46 -2.47 8.59 10.88
C VAL A 46 -3.70 8.13 11.66
N ALA A 47 -4.38 9.07 12.31
CA ALA A 47 -5.61 8.80 13.05
C ALA A 47 -6.84 9.10 12.17
N GLU A 48 -7.67 8.08 11.91
CA GLU A 48 -8.92 8.19 11.15
C GLU A 48 -10.04 7.44 11.89
N ASP A 49 -11.22 8.07 12.03
CA ASP A 49 -12.39 7.46 12.68
C ASP A 49 -12.15 6.81 14.07
N LYS A 50 -11.25 7.41 14.86
CA LYS A 50 -10.81 6.93 16.20
C LYS A 50 -9.96 5.66 16.17
N LEU A 51 -9.45 5.29 15.00
CA LEU A 51 -8.49 4.23 14.81
C LEU A 51 -7.18 4.84 14.31
N ASP A 52 -6.08 4.25 14.74
CA ASP A 52 -4.75 4.63 14.29
C ASP A 52 -4.29 3.65 13.21
N TYR A 53 -3.62 4.18 12.18
CA TYR A 53 -3.15 3.44 11.02
C TYR A 53 -1.70 3.76 10.72
N PHE A 54 -1.00 2.81 10.12
CA PHE A 54 0.34 2.99 9.57
C PHE A 54 0.40 2.39 8.16
N SER A 55 1.30 2.90 7.33
CA SER A 55 1.41 2.45 5.94
C SER A 55 2.58 1.51 5.73
N ILE A 56 2.35 0.47 4.93
CA ILE A 56 3.41 -0.33 4.31
C ILE A 56 3.38 -0.09 2.81
N GLU A 57 4.53 0.28 2.24
CA GLU A 57 4.74 0.32 0.80
C GLU A 57 5.34 -1.00 0.33
N TYR A 58 4.64 -1.68 -0.57
CA TYR A 58 5.11 -2.87 -1.26
C TYR A 58 5.52 -2.51 -2.70
N THR A 59 6.74 -2.82 -3.08
CA THR A 59 7.27 -2.58 -4.43
C THR A 59 7.56 -3.91 -5.11
N TYR A 60 6.92 -4.15 -6.25
CA TYR A 60 7.22 -5.30 -7.10
C TYR A 60 8.57 -5.10 -7.80
N LEU A 61 9.43 -6.10 -7.71
CA LEU A 61 10.80 -6.06 -8.22
C LEU A 61 10.94 -6.65 -9.63
N GLY A 62 9.86 -7.22 -10.18
CA GLY A 62 9.80 -7.70 -11.57
C GLY A 62 9.56 -6.56 -12.58
N GLU A 63 9.18 -6.93 -13.81
CA GLU A 63 8.90 -5.92 -14.83
C GLU A 63 7.55 -5.25 -14.54
N PRO A 64 7.43 -3.91 -14.61
CA PRO A 64 6.18 -3.22 -14.33
C PRO A 64 4.98 -3.72 -15.17
N ASP A 65 5.23 -4.08 -16.43
CA ASP A 65 4.22 -4.62 -17.35
C ASP A 65 3.66 -5.98 -16.87
N ASP A 66 4.37 -6.69 -15.98
CA ASP A 66 3.90 -7.96 -15.45
C ASP A 66 2.62 -7.79 -14.62
N LEU A 67 2.42 -6.62 -14.00
CA LEU A 67 1.25 -6.30 -13.18
C LEU A 67 -0.05 -6.27 -13.98
N GLU A 68 0.00 -6.00 -15.29
CA GLU A 68 -1.19 -6.08 -16.15
C GLU A 68 -1.79 -7.48 -16.19
N ARG A 69 -0.95 -8.50 -15.96
CA ARG A 69 -1.35 -9.92 -15.97
C ARG A 69 -1.84 -10.41 -14.62
N PHE A 70 -1.69 -9.60 -13.57
CA PHE A 70 -2.10 -9.99 -12.24
C PHE A 70 -3.62 -9.88 -12.15
N ASP A 71 -4.21 -10.93 -11.60
CA ASP A 71 -5.64 -11.02 -11.36
C ASP A 71 -5.97 -10.72 -9.89
N ARG A 72 -5.06 -11.06 -8.98
CA ARG A 72 -5.18 -10.89 -7.53
C ARG A 72 -3.82 -10.75 -6.87
N ILE A 73 -3.70 -9.89 -5.86
CA ILE A 73 -2.63 -9.92 -4.86
C ILE A 73 -3.23 -9.98 -3.46
N VAL A 74 -2.58 -10.70 -2.56
CA VAL A 74 -2.87 -10.77 -1.13
C VAL A 74 -1.64 -10.29 -0.38
N PHE A 75 -1.81 -9.30 0.48
CA PHE A 75 -0.79 -8.78 1.39
C PHE A 75 -1.18 -9.16 2.81
N ALA A 76 -0.41 -10.05 3.45
CA ALA A 76 -0.61 -10.45 4.83
C ALA A 76 0.53 -9.94 5.71
N GLN A 77 0.20 -9.12 6.70
CA GLN A 77 1.11 -8.60 7.71
C GLN A 77 0.88 -9.35 9.02
N GLY A 78 1.89 -10.06 9.50
CA GLY A 78 1.85 -10.77 10.79
C GLY A 78 2.86 -10.21 11.79
N THR A 79 2.43 -10.07 13.04
CA THR A 79 3.24 -9.75 14.25
C THR A 79 2.74 -10.61 15.42
N SER A 80 3.38 -10.52 16.59
CA SER A 80 2.85 -11.12 17.83
C SER A 80 1.44 -10.65 18.22
N LEU A 81 0.96 -9.50 17.72
CA LEU A 81 -0.39 -9.00 18.01
C LEU A 81 -1.47 -9.65 17.14
N GLY A 82 -1.07 -10.25 16.01
CA GLY A 82 -1.97 -10.92 15.09
C GLY A 82 -1.59 -10.70 13.64
N THR A 83 -2.51 -11.12 12.76
CA THR A 83 -2.37 -11.01 11.32
C THR A 83 -3.44 -10.10 10.75
N GLN A 84 -3.04 -9.21 9.84
CA GLN A 84 -3.94 -8.41 9.02
C GLN A 84 -3.71 -8.76 7.56
N VAL A 85 -4.80 -9.00 6.82
CA VAL A 85 -4.73 -9.34 5.40
C VAL A 85 -5.48 -8.29 4.58
N VAL A 86 -4.91 -7.92 3.45
CA VAL A 86 -5.51 -7.03 2.47
C VAL A 86 -5.45 -7.74 1.13
N ASN A 87 -6.58 -7.77 0.41
CA ASN A 87 -6.63 -8.37 -0.92
C ASN A 87 -6.93 -7.31 -1.96
N LEU A 88 -6.17 -7.34 -3.06
CA LEU A 88 -6.36 -6.52 -4.25
C LEU A 88 -6.74 -7.41 -5.43
N TYR A 89 -7.68 -6.95 -6.26
CA TYR A 89 -8.16 -7.71 -7.40
C TYR A 89 -8.30 -6.85 -8.65
N ASP A 90 -8.13 -7.47 -9.80
CA ASP A 90 -8.73 -6.98 -11.04
C ASP A 90 -10.25 -7.18 -10.97
N PRO A 91 -11.07 -6.16 -11.30
CA PRO A 91 -12.51 -6.33 -11.46
C PRO A 91 -12.94 -7.54 -12.30
N THR A 92 -12.17 -7.92 -13.33
CA THR A 92 -12.50 -9.10 -14.15
C THR A 92 -12.27 -10.41 -13.42
N TYR A 93 -11.35 -10.47 -12.44
CA TYR A 93 -11.15 -11.65 -11.58
C TYR A 93 -12.41 -11.96 -10.78
N LYS A 94 -12.95 -10.96 -10.08
CA LYS A 94 -14.18 -11.11 -9.27
C LYS A 94 -15.33 -11.62 -10.15
N LYS A 95 -15.51 -11.01 -11.33
CA LYS A 95 -16.52 -11.44 -12.30
C LYS A 95 -16.32 -12.89 -12.75
N ARG A 96 -15.09 -13.26 -13.13
CA ARG A 96 -14.74 -14.64 -13.56
C ARG A 96 -15.01 -15.66 -12.45
N ARG A 97 -14.61 -15.37 -11.20
CA ARG A 97 -14.86 -16.27 -10.05
C ARG A 97 -16.35 -16.44 -9.75
N ILE A 98 -17.15 -15.38 -9.91
CA ILE A 98 -18.61 -15.45 -9.76
C ILE A 98 -19.20 -16.35 -10.86
N GLU A 99 -18.78 -16.17 -12.12
CA GLU A 99 -19.24 -16.97 -13.26
C GLU A 99 -18.85 -18.46 -13.14
N GLU A 100 -17.68 -18.75 -12.56
CA GLU A 100 -17.22 -20.11 -12.25
C GLU A 100 -17.92 -20.74 -11.03
N GLY A 101 -18.74 -19.98 -10.28
CA GLY A 101 -19.34 -20.44 -9.02
C GLY A 101 -18.32 -20.68 -7.91
N ARG A 102 -17.17 -20.01 -7.98
CA ARG A 102 -16.03 -20.16 -7.04
C ARG A 102 -15.73 -18.89 -6.25
N TYR A 103 -16.59 -17.88 -6.33
CA TYR A 103 -16.50 -16.69 -5.50
C TYR A 103 -17.21 -16.95 -4.18
N ASP A 104 -16.45 -16.97 -3.09
CA ASP A 104 -16.95 -17.14 -1.74
C ASP A 104 -16.80 -15.82 -0.99
N VAL A 105 -17.89 -15.07 -0.91
CA VAL A 105 -17.96 -13.78 -0.22
C VAL A 105 -17.51 -13.91 1.23
N ALA A 106 -17.88 -15.00 1.92
CA ALA A 106 -17.51 -15.16 3.33
C ALA A 106 -15.99 -15.27 3.48
N ASN A 107 -15.31 -16.02 2.60
CA ASN A 107 -13.86 -16.18 2.68
C ASN A 107 -13.08 -14.94 2.24
N GLU A 108 -13.57 -14.19 1.24
CA GLU A 108 -12.89 -12.99 0.75
C GLU A 108 -13.16 -11.80 1.68
N ASP A 109 -14.40 -11.60 2.17
CA ASP A 109 -14.78 -10.45 3.00
C ASP A 109 -14.43 -10.64 4.50
N GLU A 110 -14.47 -11.85 5.07
CA GLU A 110 -14.18 -12.05 6.51
C GLU A 110 -12.69 -11.96 6.85
N ASN A 111 -11.80 -12.22 5.88
CA ASN A 111 -10.38 -12.38 6.16
C ASN A 111 -9.53 -11.14 5.87
N GLY A 112 -10.08 -10.04 5.35
CA GLY A 112 -9.27 -8.84 5.09
C GLY A 112 -10.03 -7.65 4.51
N ILE A 113 -9.34 -6.51 4.39
CA ILE A 113 -9.86 -5.35 3.66
C ILE A 113 -9.76 -5.66 2.17
N LEU A 114 -10.89 -5.59 1.46
CA LEU A 114 -10.96 -5.78 0.02
C LEU A 114 -10.79 -4.44 -0.70
N VAL A 115 -9.73 -4.32 -1.49
CA VAL A 115 -9.49 -3.17 -2.35
C VAL A 115 -9.67 -3.62 -3.79
N GLU A 116 -10.62 -3.01 -4.49
CA GLU A 116 -10.79 -3.26 -5.93
C GLU A 116 -9.77 -2.41 -6.70
N ASP A 117 -9.20 -2.99 -7.76
CA ASP A 117 -8.28 -2.38 -8.73
C ASP A 117 -6.77 -2.51 -8.46
N ILE A 118 -6.17 -3.49 -9.13
CA ILE A 118 -4.72 -3.70 -9.23
C ILE A 118 -4.10 -3.08 -10.50
N ARG A 119 -4.90 -2.86 -11.56
CA ARG A 119 -4.40 -2.56 -12.92
C ARG A 119 -4.27 -1.07 -13.22
N ASN A 120 -4.73 -0.19 -12.33
CA ASN A 120 -4.63 1.27 -12.48
C ASN A 120 -3.34 1.90 -11.94
N LYS A 121 -2.24 1.15 -11.83
CA LYS A 121 -1.00 1.67 -11.25
C LYS A 121 0.09 1.80 -12.31
N GLU A 122 0.35 3.03 -12.75
CA GLU A 122 1.54 3.39 -13.55
C GLU A 122 2.87 3.12 -12.81
N LEU A 123 2.81 2.70 -11.54
CA LEU A 123 3.95 2.44 -10.67
C LEU A 123 3.84 1.03 -10.07
N PRO A 124 4.96 0.29 -9.93
CA PRO A 124 4.98 -1.07 -9.39
C PRO A 124 4.79 -1.11 -7.86
N THR A 125 4.11 -0.13 -7.30
CA THR A 125 4.12 0.18 -5.88
C THR A 125 2.70 0.23 -5.31
N PHE A 126 2.53 -0.39 -4.14
CA PHE A 126 1.27 -0.53 -3.45
C PHE A 126 1.45 -0.05 -2.01
N VAL A 127 0.90 1.13 -1.70
CA VAL A 127 0.82 1.63 -0.33
C VAL A 127 -0.47 1.13 0.29
N ILE A 128 -0.36 0.38 1.39
CA ILE A 128 -1.47 -0.23 2.10
C ILE A 128 -1.45 0.25 3.54
N ASP A 129 -2.59 0.75 4.01
CA ASP A 129 -2.77 1.19 5.39
C ASP A 129 -3.27 0.04 6.25
N TYR A 130 -2.55 -0.23 7.33
CA TYR A 130 -2.84 -1.26 8.32
C TYR A 130 -3.26 -0.61 9.62
N ARG A 131 -4.22 -1.21 10.31
CA ARG A 131 -4.60 -0.73 11.64
C ARG A 131 -3.45 -0.96 12.61
N LEU A 132 -3.12 0.05 13.39
CA LEU A 132 -2.24 -0.06 14.53
C LEU A 132 -2.96 -0.83 15.64
N GLN A 133 -2.46 -2.01 15.98
CA GLN A 133 -2.95 -2.82 17.09
C GLN A 133 -2.12 -2.53 18.33
N GLU A 134 -2.77 -2.51 19.50
CA GLU A 134 -2.12 -2.21 20.78
C GLU A 134 -2.31 -3.36 21.78
N SER A 135 -1.27 -3.62 22.58
CA SER A 135 -1.32 -4.53 23.71
C SER A 135 -0.43 -4.02 24.84
N GLY A 136 -1.05 -3.37 25.83
CA GLY A 136 -0.34 -2.79 26.96
C GLY A 136 0.42 -1.53 26.54
N GLU A 137 1.75 -1.54 26.73
CA GLU A 137 2.63 -0.43 26.36
C GLU A 137 3.22 -0.58 24.94
N MET A 138 2.89 -1.66 24.24
CA MET A 138 3.42 -1.99 22.92
C MET A 138 2.32 -1.90 21.85
N ASN A 139 2.70 -1.54 20.63
CA ASN A 139 1.86 -1.53 19.44
C ASN A 139 2.52 -2.30 18.27
N THR A 140 1.82 -2.42 17.15
CA THR A 140 2.30 -3.14 15.96
C THR A 140 3.64 -2.62 15.44
N LEU A 141 3.88 -1.31 15.43
CA LEU A 141 5.15 -0.73 14.96
C LEU A 141 6.31 -1.10 15.89
N ASP A 142 6.10 -1.13 17.21
CA ASP A 142 7.13 -1.56 18.16
C ASP A 142 7.59 -3.01 17.88
N TYR A 143 6.65 -3.91 17.57
CA TYR A 143 6.99 -5.30 17.20
C TYR A 143 7.74 -5.37 15.86
N ILE A 144 7.35 -4.54 14.88
CA ILE A 144 8.04 -4.44 13.59
C ILE A 144 9.48 -3.96 13.78
N GLU A 145 9.72 -2.94 14.60
CA GLU A 145 11.06 -2.42 14.92
C GLU A 145 11.94 -3.47 15.61
N MET A 146 11.33 -4.36 16.40
CA MET A 146 12.01 -5.48 17.04
C MET A 146 12.30 -6.66 16.09
N GLY A 147 11.93 -6.56 14.81
CA GLY A 147 12.07 -7.62 13.82
C GLY A 147 10.99 -8.71 13.92
N ASP A 148 9.99 -8.55 14.80
CA ASP A 148 8.86 -9.47 14.93
C ASP A 148 7.77 -9.15 13.89
N VAL A 149 8.15 -9.32 12.63
CA VAL A 149 7.26 -9.12 11.49
C VAL A 149 7.49 -10.19 10.43
N SER A 150 6.40 -10.74 9.91
CA SER A 150 6.37 -11.59 8.72
C SER A 150 5.36 -11.00 7.75
N LEU A 151 5.84 -10.59 6.57
CA LEU A 151 5.00 -10.14 5.48
C LEU A 151 4.94 -11.25 4.44
N GLN A 152 3.74 -11.76 4.17
CA GLN A 152 3.51 -12.76 3.14
C GLN A 152 2.74 -12.12 1.99
N LEU A 153 3.24 -12.34 0.78
CA LEU A 153 2.62 -11.87 -0.44
C LEU A 153 2.25 -13.08 -1.28
N VAL A 154 1.02 -13.10 -1.77
CA VAL A 154 0.53 -14.14 -2.68
C VAL A 154 -0.13 -13.45 -3.84
N TRP A 155 0.20 -13.85 -5.07
CA TRP A 155 -0.49 -13.30 -6.24
C TRP A 155 -0.84 -14.37 -7.24
N GLU A 156 -1.89 -14.09 -8.01
CA GLU A 156 -2.33 -14.91 -9.14
C GLU A 156 -2.13 -14.12 -10.43
N ALA A 157 -1.43 -14.71 -11.39
CA ALA A 157 -1.24 -14.15 -12.72
C ALA A 157 -1.50 -15.25 -13.76
N GLU A 158 -2.38 -14.97 -14.72
CA GLU A 158 -2.73 -15.90 -15.81
C GLU A 158 -3.15 -17.32 -15.34
N GLY A 159 -3.73 -17.42 -14.15
CA GLY A 159 -4.16 -18.70 -13.54
C GLY A 159 -3.08 -19.46 -12.77
N GLU A 160 -1.85 -18.95 -12.74
CA GLU A 160 -0.76 -19.46 -11.91
C GLU A 160 -0.69 -18.71 -10.59
N ARG A 161 -0.27 -19.41 -9.52
CA ARG A 161 -0.16 -18.86 -8.17
C ARG A 161 1.31 -18.73 -7.77
N TYR A 162 1.66 -17.58 -7.22
CA TYR A 162 2.98 -17.23 -6.74
C TYR A 162 2.93 -16.77 -5.29
N GLU A 163 4.07 -16.85 -4.60
CA GLU A 163 4.21 -16.48 -3.20
C GLU A 163 5.60 -15.89 -2.94
N ASP A 164 5.65 -14.92 -2.05
CA ASP A 164 6.88 -14.34 -1.52
C ASP A 164 6.73 -14.10 0.00
N THR A 165 7.83 -14.15 0.73
CA THR A 165 7.86 -13.91 2.17
C THR A 165 9.02 -12.99 2.52
N ILE A 166 8.69 -11.87 3.16
CA ILE A 166 9.63 -10.88 3.67
C ILE A 166 9.61 -10.95 5.20
N ARG A 167 10.79 -11.00 5.83
CA ARG A 167 10.93 -11.12 7.29
C ARG A 167 11.89 -10.07 7.84
N GLY A 168 11.71 -9.70 9.10
CA GLY A 168 12.75 -9.01 9.86
C GLY A 168 13.98 -9.89 10.05
N GLN A 169 15.15 -9.25 10.03
CA GLN A 169 16.43 -9.88 10.38
C GLN A 169 16.61 -9.99 11.89
#